data_AF-A0A958E2T3-F1
#
_entry.id   AF-A0A958E2T3-F1
#
_cell.length_a   1.000
_cell.length_b   1.000
_cell.length_c   1.000
_cell.angle_alpha   90.00
_cell.angle_beta   90.00
_cell.angle_gamma   90.00
#
_symmetry.space_group_name_H-M   'P 1'
#
loop_
_entity.id
_entity.type
_entity.pdbx_description
1 polymer ?
#
loop_
_entity_poly.entity_id
_entity_poly.type
_entity_poly.pdbx_seq_one_letter_code
_entity_poly.pdbx_strand_id
1 'polypeptide(L)'
;MTIEFITFLLAFIGFTGLATNAIYASFGKNHRMLMMITAVIITIHVLMVWAFRYEWQFSQATRNGYVGFLLFHSALSLIIASTAIAAERARVFIIMAFLIVVMGANGAVFIYDVVAIYRYPVILISLSGLFFLSKNGYQKYLQNV
;
A
#
# COMPACT_ATOMS: atom_id res chain seq x y z
N MET A 1 -13.82 1.00 -21.19
CA MET A 1 -12.98 0.95 -19.96
C MET A 1 -11.57 1.33 -20.37
N THR A 2 -11.01 2.42 -19.85
CA THR A 2 -9.67 2.90 -20.25
C THR A 2 -8.57 2.15 -19.48
N ILE A 3 -7.35 2.11 -20.02
CA ILE A 3 -6.17 1.52 -19.34
C ILE A 3 -5.93 2.20 -17.99
N GLU A 4 -6.21 3.51 -17.91
CA GLU A 4 -6.13 4.27 -16.66
C GLU A 4 -7.07 3.71 -15.59
N PHE A 5 -8.33 3.43 -15.95
CA PHE A 5 -9.29 2.85 -15.00
C PHE A 5 -8.80 1.52 -14.43
N ILE A 6 -8.28 0.63 -15.28
CA ILE A 6 -7.72 -0.67 -14.85
C ILE A 6 -6.52 -0.44 -13.92
N THR A 7 -5.64 0.50 -14.27
CA THR A 7 -4.47 0.85 -13.46
C THR A 7 -4.87 1.31 -12.06
N PHE A 8 -5.90 2.15 -11.94
CA PHE A 8 -6.39 2.64 -10.65
C PHE A 8 -7.20 1.59 -9.88
N LEU A 9 -7.95 0.74 -10.57
CA LEU A 9 -8.64 -0.39 -9.95
C LEU A 9 -7.64 -1.34 -9.29
N LEU A 10 -6.52 -1.64 -9.96
CA LEU A 10 -5.44 -2.45 -9.38
C LEU A 10 -4.80 -1.75 -8.17
N ALA A 11 -4.61 -0.43 -8.22
CA ALA A 11 -4.13 0.33 -7.06
C ALA A 11 -5.08 0.20 -5.87
N PHE A 12 -6.39 0.30 -6.10
CA PHE A 12 -7.41 0.17 -5.07
C PHE A 12 -7.46 -1.25 -4.47
N ILE A 13 -7.42 -2.28 -5.32
CA ILE A 13 -7.37 -3.68 -4.87
C ILE A 13 -6.07 -3.94 -4.08
N GLY A 14 -4.93 -3.48 -4.59
CA GLY A 14 -3.64 -3.59 -3.92
C GLY A 14 -3.62 -2.88 -2.56
N PHE A 15 -4.20 -1.68 -2.49
CA PHE A 15 -4.34 -0.93 -1.23
C PHE A 15 -5.22 -1.67 -0.21
N THR A 16 -6.35 -2.21 -0.66
CA THR A 16 -7.24 -3.01 0.19
C THR A 16 -6.55 -4.28 0.70
N GLY A 17 -5.82 -4.98 -0.18
CA GLY A 17 -5.02 -6.15 0.17
C GLY A 17 -3.91 -5.81 1.18
N LEU A 18 -3.23 -4.68 1.01
CA LEU A 18 -2.20 -4.21 1.94
C LEU A 18 -2.78 -3.86 3.31
N ALA A 19 -3.91 -3.16 3.35
CA ALA A 19 -4.62 -2.86 4.60
C ALA A 19 -5.03 -4.15 5.32
N THR A 20 -5.56 -5.13 4.59
CA THR A 20 -5.94 -6.43 5.13
C THR A 20 -4.75 -7.19 5.71
N ASN A 21 -3.62 -7.22 4.98
CA ASN A 21 -2.37 -7.79 5.49
C ASN A 21 -1.89 -7.07 6.76
N ALA A 22 -1.93 -5.73 6.80
CA ALA A 22 -1.53 -4.95 7.97
C ALA A 22 -2.43 -5.21 9.19
N ILE A 23 -3.74 -5.36 8.98
CA ILE A 23 -4.69 -5.74 10.02
C ILE A 23 -4.36 -7.14 10.56
N TYR A 24 -4.20 -8.15 9.71
CA TYR A 24 -3.82 -9.50 10.17
C TYR A 24 -2.47 -9.51 10.89
N ALA A 25 -1.48 -8.80 10.34
CA ALA A 25 -0.17 -8.59 10.93
C ALA A 25 -0.28 -8.00 12.34
N SER A 26 -1.19 -7.06 12.57
CA SER A 26 -1.42 -6.46 13.90
C SER A 26 -1.89 -7.49 14.93
N PHE A 27 -2.69 -8.46 14.51
CA PHE A 27 -3.12 -9.63 15.31
C PHE A 27 -2.06 -10.73 15.42
N GLY A 28 -0.86 -10.54 14.87
CA GLY A 28 0.20 -11.55 14.86
C GLY A 28 -0.01 -12.68 13.86
N LYS A 29 -1.02 -12.58 12.98
CA LYS A 29 -1.27 -13.55 11.91
C LYS A 29 -0.55 -13.11 10.65
N ASN A 30 0.10 -14.04 9.96
CA ASN A 30 0.82 -13.72 8.73
C ASN A 30 0.46 -14.68 7.59
N HIS A 31 -0.43 -14.26 6.70
CA HIS A 31 -0.93 -15.08 5.60
C HIS A 31 -0.05 -14.89 4.35
N ARG A 32 0.94 -15.78 4.18
CA ARG A 32 1.93 -15.67 3.10
C ARG A 32 1.31 -15.57 1.70
N MET A 33 0.27 -16.37 1.42
CA MET A 33 -0.42 -16.33 0.14
C MET A 33 -1.09 -14.96 -0.13
N LEU A 34 -1.72 -14.36 0.88
CA LEU A 34 -2.33 -13.04 0.76
C LEU A 34 -1.29 -11.95 0.50
N MET A 35 -0.14 -12.01 1.18
CA MET A 35 0.99 -11.10 0.92
C MET A 35 1.51 -11.24 -0.51
N MET A 36 1.71 -12.47 -0.99
CA MET A 36 2.16 -12.72 -2.36
C MET A 36 1.18 -12.19 -3.40
N ILE A 37 -0.12 -12.46 -3.24
CA ILE A 37 -1.16 -11.94 -4.14
C ILE A 37 -1.14 -10.42 -4.15
N THR A 38 -1.07 -9.79 -2.97
CA THR A 38 -1.01 -8.33 -2.84
C THR A 38 0.23 -7.76 -3.53
N ALA A 39 1.40 -8.38 -3.32
CA ALA A 39 2.64 -7.98 -3.95
C ALA A 39 2.58 -8.07 -5.48
N VAL A 40 2.00 -9.15 -6.02
CA VAL A 40 1.82 -9.32 -7.47
C VAL A 40 0.91 -8.24 -8.04
N ILE A 41 -0.24 -8.00 -7.42
CA ILE A 41 -1.21 -6.97 -7.86
C ILE A 41 -0.55 -5.58 -7.89
N ILE A 42 0.15 -5.21 -6.82
CA ILE A 42 0.82 -3.90 -6.73
C ILE A 42 1.96 -3.80 -7.74
N THR A 43 2.73 -4.88 -7.95
CA THR A 43 3.80 -4.90 -8.95
C THR A 43 3.25 -4.70 -10.35
N ILE A 44 2.17 -5.40 -10.71
CA ILE A 44 1.49 -5.22 -12.00
C ILE A 44 1.00 -3.78 -12.15
N HIS A 45 0.36 -3.22 -11.12
CA HIS A 45 -0.07 -1.82 -11.11
C HIS A 45 1.11 -0.87 -11.40
N VAL A 46 2.23 -1.02 -10.69
CA VAL A 46 3.40 -0.16 -10.86
C VAL A 46 4.00 -0.31 -12.27
N LEU A 47 4.12 -1.53 -12.80
CA LEU A 47 4.57 -1.76 -14.17
C LEU A 47 3.64 -1.09 -15.20
N MET A 48 2.33 -1.13 -14.98
CA MET A 48 1.37 -0.42 -15.85
C MET A 48 1.56 1.09 -15.79
N VAL A 49 1.76 1.67 -14.59
CA VAL A 49 2.03 3.11 -14.47
C VAL A 49 3.33 3.47 -15.20
N TRP A 50 4.38 2.68 -15.06
CA TRP A 50 5.65 2.89 -15.75
C TRP A 50 5.50 2.82 -17.27
N ALA A 51 4.79 1.82 -17.78
CA ALA A 51 4.61 1.62 -19.22
C ALA A 51 3.69 2.67 -19.85
N PHE A 52 2.54 2.94 -19.24
CA PHE A 52 1.46 3.71 -19.88
C PHE A 52 1.40 5.17 -19.47
N ARG A 53 1.97 5.53 -18.32
CA ARG A 53 1.93 6.92 -17.81
C ARG A 53 3.27 7.61 -17.79
N TYR A 54 4.36 6.86 -17.61
CA TYR A 54 5.71 7.42 -17.58
C TYR A 54 6.52 7.09 -18.83
N GLU A 55 6.00 6.24 -19.74
CA GLU A 55 6.71 5.81 -20.95
C GLU A 55 8.13 5.28 -20.66
N TRP A 56 8.32 4.63 -19.52
CA TRP A 56 9.63 4.18 -19.00
C TRP A 56 10.65 5.30 -18.71
N GLN A 57 10.23 6.56 -18.69
CA GLN A 57 11.09 7.71 -18.44
C GLN A 57 11.07 8.13 -16.96
N PHE A 58 12.23 8.08 -16.32
CA PHE A 58 12.40 8.49 -14.92
C PHE A 58 12.05 9.98 -14.68
N SER A 59 12.31 10.84 -15.66
CA SER A 59 11.95 12.27 -15.61
C SER A 59 10.44 12.48 -15.47
N GLN A 60 9.62 11.66 -16.13
CA GLN A 60 8.17 11.70 -16.00
C GLN A 60 7.72 11.17 -14.63
N ALA A 61 8.33 10.09 -14.16
CA ALA A 61 8.02 9.49 -12.85
C ALA A 61 8.28 10.42 -11.66
N THR A 62 9.25 11.34 -11.79
CA THR A 62 9.67 12.27 -10.74
C THR A 62 9.19 13.71 -10.95
N ARG A 63 8.44 13.99 -12.03
CA ARG A 63 7.95 15.33 -12.39
C ARG A 63 7.15 16.01 -11.26
N ASN A 64 6.43 15.22 -10.47
CA ASN A 64 5.59 15.72 -9.37
C ASN A 64 6.31 15.67 -8.00
N GLY A 65 7.63 15.45 -8.00
CA GLY A 65 8.48 15.47 -6.81
C GLY A 65 9.10 14.10 -6.48
N TYR A 66 10.39 14.14 -6.14
CA TYR A 66 11.17 12.95 -5.75
C TYR A 66 10.66 12.27 -4.49
N VAL A 67 10.06 13.02 -3.56
CA VAL A 67 9.59 12.48 -2.27
C VAL A 67 8.47 11.45 -2.50
N GLY A 68 7.46 11.78 -3.31
CA GLY A 68 6.38 10.85 -3.63
C GLY A 68 6.89 9.60 -4.34
N PHE A 69 7.80 9.79 -5.30
CA PHE A 69 8.47 8.68 -5.98
C PHE A 69 9.17 7.73 -5.00
N LEU A 70 10.00 8.27 -4.12
CA LEU A 70 10.76 7.49 -3.14
C LEU A 70 9.84 6.77 -2.15
N LEU A 71 8.78 7.43 -1.66
CA LEU A 71 7.83 6.83 -0.73
C LEU A 71 7.14 5.60 -1.36
N PHE A 72 6.57 5.73 -2.56
CA PHE A 72 5.86 4.62 -3.20
C PHE A 72 6.78 3.46 -3.60
N HIS A 73 7.98 3.75 -4.11
CA HIS A 73 8.93 2.69 -4.48
C HIS A 73 9.52 2.01 -3.24
N SER A 74 9.78 2.76 -2.17
CA SER A 74 10.21 2.16 -0.89
C SER A 74 9.13 1.27 -0.30
N ALA A 75 7.85 1.69 -0.36
CA ALA A 75 6.74 0.84 0.06
C ALA A 75 6.64 -0.44 -0.78
N LEU A 76 6.78 -0.35 -2.10
CA LEU A 76 6.82 -1.53 -2.98
C LEU A 76 7.97 -2.47 -2.60
N SER A 77 9.18 -1.94 -2.38
CA SER A 77 10.34 -2.73 -1.96
C SER A 77 10.09 -3.46 -0.64
N LEU A 78 9.47 -2.80 0.34
CA LEU A 78 9.08 -3.42 1.61
C LEU A 78 8.06 -4.55 1.41
N ILE A 79 7.05 -4.34 0.56
CA ILE A 79 6.03 -5.35 0.26
C ILE A 79 6.67 -6.56 -0.40
N ILE A 80 7.51 -6.38 -1.42
CA ILE A 80 8.21 -7.49 -2.09
C ILE A 80 9.12 -8.22 -1.11
N ALA A 81 9.95 -7.48 -0.35
CA ALA A 81 10.86 -8.09 0.62
C ALA A 81 10.12 -8.89 1.70
N SER A 82 8.93 -8.44 2.12
CA SER A 82 8.11 -9.16 3.10
C SER A 82 7.69 -10.58 2.66
N THR A 83 7.68 -10.86 1.35
CA THR A 83 7.32 -12.20 0.82
C THR A 83 8.45 -13.24 0.96
N ALA A 84 9.68 -12.78 1.16
CA ALA A 84 10.90 -13.60 1.17
C ALA A 84 11.54 -13.77 2.56
N ILE A 85 11.12 -12.97 3.55
CA ILE A 85 11.72 -12.97 4.90
C ILE A 85 10.87 -13.72 5.93
N ALA A 86 11.44 -13.96 7.12
CA ALA A 86 10.75 -14.60 8.23
C ALA A 86 9.52 -13.80 8.69
N ALA A 87 8.48 -14.51 9.15
CA ALA A 87 7.16 -13.96 9.44
C ALA A 87 7.17 -12.77 10.42
N GLU A 88 8.05 -12.79 11.43
CA GLU A 88 8.18 -11.73 12.42
C GLU A 88 8.66 -10.40 11.81
N ARG A 89 9.64 -10.47 10.90
CA ARG A 89 10.18 -9.30 10.20
C ARG A 89 9.24 -8.83 9.09
N ALA A 90 8.62 -9.78 8.38
CA ALA A 90 7.62 -9.50 7.35
C ALA A 90 6.46 -8.66 7.91
N ARG A 91 6.05 -8.92 9.16
CA ARG A 91 5.04 -8.12 9.88
C ARG A 91 5.42 -6.64 9.93
N VAL A 92 6.65 -6.33 10.33
CA VAL A 92 7.13 -4.94 10.44
C VAL A 92 7.13 -4.28 9.06
N PHE A 93 7.58 -4.99 8.04
CA PHE A 93 7.67 -4.47 6.68
C PHE A 93 6.30 -4.14 6.10
N ILE A 94 5.31 -5.02 6.28
CA ILE A 94 3.93 -4.79 5.86
C ILE A 94 3.29 -3.60 6.59
N ILE A 95 3.52 -3.46 7.90
CA ILE A 95 2.98 -2.33 8.67
C ILE A 95 3.60 -1.02 8.19
N MET A 96 4.92 -0.97 8.02
CA MET A 96 5.61 0.22 7.51
C MET A 96 5.16 0.57 6.10
N ALA A 97 5.05 -0.42 5.21
CA ALA A 97 4.54 -0.21 3.85
C ALA A 97 3.11 0.34 3.88
N PHE A 98 2.22 -0.20 4.72
CA PHE A 98 0.86 0.30 4.86
C PHE A 98 0.83 1.76 5.31
N LEU A 99 1.62 2.15 6.32
CA LEU A 99 1.68 3.54 6.78
C LEU A 99 2.16 4.50 5.68
N ILE A 100 3.19 4.10 4.93
CA ILE A 100 3.70 4.89 3.80
C ILE A 100 2.63 5.05 2.72
N VAL A 101 1.98 3.95 2.33
CA VAL A 101 0.95 3.98 1.28
C VAL A 101 -0.28 4.76 1.73
N VAL A 102 -0.69 4.69 3.00
CA VAL A 102 -1.81 5.49 3.53
C VAL A 102 -1.54 6.99 3.36
N MET A 103 -0.33 7.46 3.70
CA MET A 103 0.03 8.88 3.51
C MET A 103 -0.07 9.28 2.03
N GLY A 104 0.46 8.47 1.12
CA GLY A 104 0.43 8.75 -0.32
C GLY A 104 -0.97 8.65 -0.94
N ALA A 105 -1.72 7.60 -0.59
CA ALA A 105 -3.03 7.30 -1.18
C ALA A 105 -4.09 8.35 -0.81
N ASN A 106 -4.10 8.80 0.45
CA ASN A 106 -5.02 9.86 0.87
C ASN A 106 -4.72 11.18 0.14
N GLY A 107 -3.46 11.56 -0.06
CA GLY A 107 -3.13 12.73 -0.89
C GLY A 107 -3.59 12.56 -2.35
N ALA A 108 -3.34 11.40 -2.94
CA ALA A 108 -3.64 11.14 -4.35
C ALA A 108 -5.13 11.27 -4.70
N VAL A 109 -6.04 10.79 -3.83
CA VAL A 109 -7.49 10.83 -4.11
C VAL A 109 -8.08 12.24 -4.12
N PHE A 110 -7.40 13.23 -3.54
CA PHE A 110 -7.80 14.64 -3.62
C PHE A 110 -7.13 15.40 -4.77
N ILE A 111 -5.99 14.93 -5.25
CA ILE A 111 -5.22 15.60 -6.32
C ILE A 111 -5.70 15.18 -7.72
N TYR A 112 -6.07 13.91 -7.91
CA TYR A 112 -6.35 13.37 -9.23
C TYR A 112 -7.85 13.07 -9.42
N ASP A 113 -8.49 13.73 -10.38
CA ASP A 113 -9.93 13.59 -10.64
C ASP A 113 -10.33 12.15 -11.01
N VAL A 114 -9.47 11.46 -11.75
CA VAL A 114 -9.69 10.06 -12.18
C VAL A 114 -9.86 9.08 -11.02
N VAL A 115 -9.36 9.41 -9.83
CA VAL A 115 -9.53 8.60 -8.60
C VAL A 115 -10.44 9.25 -7.56
N ALA A 116 -11.12 10.35 -7.90
CA ALA A 116 -12.03 11.04 -6.99
C ALA A 116 -13.16 10.12 -6.48
N ILE A 117 -13.61 9.17 -7.31
CA ILE A 117 -14.63 8.18 -6.94
C ILE A 117 -14.18 7.26 -5.78
N TYR A 118 -12.87 7.08 -5.60
CA TYR A 118 -12.30 6.24 -4.56
C TYR A 118 -12.00 6.99 -3.25
N ARG A 119 -12.28 8.29 -3.15
CA ARG A 119 -12.00 9.11 -1.96
C ARG A 119 -12.53 8.48 -0.66
N TYR A 120 -13.84 8.29 -0.57
CA TYR A 120 -14.46 7.73 0.63
C TYR A 120 -14.03 6.29 0.91
N PRO A 121 -14.01 5.37 -0.08
CA PRO A 121 -13.45 4.03 0.13
C PRO A 121 -12.02 4.01 0.67
N VAL A 122 -11.12 4.80 0.09
CA VAL A 122 -9.71 4.87 0.53
C VAL A 122 -9.59 5.41 1.95
N ILE A 123 -10.36 6.43 2.31
CA ILE A 123 -10.39 6.98 3.67
C ILE A 123 -10.88 5.93 4.66
N LEU A 124 -11.99 5.23 4.37
CA LEU A 124 -12.55 4.21 5.25
C LEU A 124 -11.57 3.05 5.48
N ILE A 125 -10.89 2.59 4.42
CA ILE A 125 -9.88 1.53 4.51
C ILE A 125 -8.68 2.02 5.33
N SER A 126 -8.23 3.25 5.10
CA SER A 126 -7.13 3.87 5.86
C SER A 126 -7.45 3.94 7.36
N LEU A 127 -8.62 4.48 7.71
CA LEU A 127 -9.07 4.61 9.09
C LEU A 127 -9.22 3.23 9.76
N SER A 128 -9.78 2.26 9.04
CA SER A 128 -9.93 0.89 9.56
C SER A 128 -8.57 0.27 9.87
N GLY A 129 -7.63 0.32 8.92
CA GLY A 129 -6.29 -0.23 9.13
C GLY A 129 -5.53 0.45 10.27
N LEU A 130 -5.57 1.78 10.34
CA LEU A 130 -4.96 2.55 11.43
C LEU A 130 -5.60 2.25 12.78
N PHE A 131 -6.93 2.15 12.85
CA PHE A 131 -7.64 1.81 14.08
C PHE A 131 -7.20 0.46 14.65
N PHE A 132 -7.15 -0.59 13.82
CA PHE A 132 -6.72 -1.91 14.27
C PHE A 132 -5.25 -1.95 14.68
N LEU A 133 -4.37 -1.25 13.96
CA LEU A 133 -2.96 -1.14 14.32
C LEU A 133 -2.79 -0.46 15.68
N SER A 134 -3.44 0.68 15.90
CA SER A 134 -3.35 1.43 17.16
C SER A 134 -3.95 0.64 18.33
N LYS A 135 -5.13 0.05 18.16
CA LYS A 135 -5.80 -0.77 19.18
C LYS A 135 -4.92 -1.95 19.62
N ASN A 136 -4.40 -2.71 18.66
CA ASN A 136 -3.59 -3.89 18.96
C ASN A 136 -2.20 -3.53 19.49
N GLY A 137 -1.62 -2.40 19.05
CA GLY A 137 -0.40 -1.85 19.62
C GLY A 137 -0.57 -1.48 21.09
N TYR A 138 -1.65 -0.77 21.43
CA TYR A 138 -1.98 -0.40 22.80
C TYR A 138 -2.20 -1.61 23.72
N GLN A 139 -2.93 -2.63 23.24
CA GLN A 139 -3.14 -3.86 24.01
C GLN A 139 -1.82 -4.59 24.33
N LYS A 140 -0.90 -4.65 23.36
CA LYS A 140 0.43 -5.25 23.61
C LYS A 140 1.25 -4.43 24.59
N TYR A 141 1.16 -3.11 24.56
CA TYR A 141 1.84 -2.26 25.55
C TYR A 141 1.36 -2.58 26.97
N LEU A 142 0.04 -2.66 27.17
CA LEU A 142 -0.54 -2.98 28.49
C LEU A 142 -0.18 -4.38 29.01
N GLN A 143 0.20 -5.33 28.15
CA GLN A 143 0.62 -6.67 28.57
C GLN A 143 2.09 -6.76 28.99
N ASN A 144 2.90 -5.74 28.67
CA ASN A 144 4.33 -5.69 28.94
C ASN A 144 4.72 -4.68 30.04
N VAL A 145 3.73 -4.04 30.67
CA VAL A 145 3.86 -3.13 31.82
C VAL A 145 3.22 -3.80 33.03
#